data_AF-A0A4V1E1D5-F1
#
_entry.id   AF-A0A4V1E1D5-F1
#
_cell.length_a   1.000
_cell.length_b   1.000
_cell.length_c   1.000
_cell.angle_alpha   90.00
_cell.angle_beta   90.00
_cell.angle_gamma   90.00
#
_symmetry.space_group_name_H-M   'P 1'
#
loop_
_entity.id
_entity.type
_entity.pdbx_description
1 polymer ?
#
loop_
_entity_poly.entity_id
_entity_poly.type
_entity_poly.pdbx_seq_one_letter_code
_entity_poly.pdbx_strand_id
1 'polypeptide(L)'
;MSKPSPARYRTTNWSSYNVSLRKRGALLIWVDKDMVWRAPRDGRPGRPVVFSDAAMQFCLSIKVLFKLPLRQTAGMVASLLRLAGLDWPVPDFSTLCRRQETLAVQIPYRRADGPLNLLVDSTEIKFLGDGEWQARKHGVQGRRQWRKEHLAMDPDTSDIRPVEFTPSRDGDRLGQIPAGEQIGTVTADGAYDTRRCHKAIIERQAIPIRKNGRLWKDDCGAARARNETLRATRYYGRAFWKRWTGYHTRSRIEARMRCLKSFGERIMARDPDRQTAEIHIRVALMNRFNALGTAEIVRGA
;
A
#
# COMPACT_ATOMS: atom_id res chain seq x y z
N MET A 1 23.11 28.90 13.40
CA MET A 1 22.81 28.64 11.97
C MET A 1 21.34 28.93 11.71
N SER A 2 21.02 29.89 10.86
CA SER A 2 19.65 30.17 10.42
C SER A 2 19.08 28.96 9.68
N LYS A 3 17.78 28.69 9.84
CA LYS A 3 17.11 27.64 9.05
C LYS A 3 17.22 28.02 7.58
N PRO A 4 17.70 27.12 6.69
CA PRO A 4 17.67 27.38 5.26
C PRO A 4 16.23 27.60 4.80
N SER A 5 16.05 28.45 3.80
CA SER A 5 14.74 28.72 3.21
C SER A 5 14.11 27.41 2.71
N PRO A 6 12.79 27.22 2.90
CA PRO A 6 12.13 26.04 2.38
C PRO A 6 12.32 25.92 0.88
N ALA A 7 12.73 24.75 0.41
CA ALA A 7 12.82 24.47 -1.01
C ALA A 7 11.42 24.63 -1.63
N ARG A 8 11.32 25.43 -2.70
CA ARG A 8 10.13 25.48 -3.54
C ARG A 8 10.12 24.27 -4.45
N TYR A 9 8.94 23.71 -4.69
CA TYR A 9 8.74 22.60 -5.62
C TYR A 9 7.68 23.01 -6.64
N ARG A 10 7.86 22.60 -7.90
CA ARG A 10 6.88 22.85 -8.97
C ARG A 10 6.50 21.55 -9.65
N THR A 11 5.24 21.44 -10.06
CA THR A 11 4.77 20.34 -10.89
C THR A 11 4.96 20.73 -12.35
N THR A 12 5.76 19.97 -13.11
CA THR A 12 6.10 20.28 -14.51
C THR A 12 5.00 19.86 -15.48
N ASN A 13 4.23 18.82 -15.14
CA ASN A 13 3.22 18.22 -16.00
C ASN A 13 1.78 18.55 -15.54
N TRP A 14 1.53 19.74 -14.98
CA TRP A 14 0.26 20.08 -14.32
C TRP A 14 -0.99 19.86 -15.21
N SER A 15 -0.92 20.24 -16.48
CA SER A 15 -2.06 20.10 -17.41
C SER A 15 -2.47 18.64 -17.60
N SER A 16 -1.53 17.76 -17.96
CA SER A 16 -1.81 16.33 -18.13
C SER A 16 -2.19 15.67 -16.80
N TYR A 17 -1.51 16.03 -15.71
CA TYR A 17 -1.84 15.52 -14.38
C TYR A 17 -3.26 15.92 -13.94
N ASN A 18 -3.71 17.15 -14.23
CA ASN A 18 -5.07 17.59 -13.93
C ASN A 18 -6.12 16.78 -14.72
N VAL A 19 -5.84 16.43 -15.97
CA VAL A 19 -6.70 15.51 -16.74
C VAL A 19 -6.78 14.14 -16.05
N SER A 20 -5.64 13.61 -15.58
CA SER A 20 -5.62 12.35 -14.81
C SER A 20 -6.43 12.45 -13.52
N LEU A 21 -6.32 13.57 -12.78
CA LEU A 21 -7.10 13.80 -11.55
C LEU A 21 -8.61 13.81 -11.82
N ARG A 22 -9.06 14.48 -12.89
CA ARG A 22 -10.47 14.46 -13.31
C ARG A 22 -10.92 13.05 -13.65
N LYS A 23 -10.09 12.30 -14.40
CA LYS A 23 -10.36 10.90 -14.75
C LYS A 23 -10.57 10.03 -13.51
N ARG A 24 -9.84 10.23 -12.40
CA ARG A 24 -10.01 9.43 -11.16
C ARG A 24 -11.44 9.42 -10.61
N GLY A 25 -12.25 10.45 -10.89
CA GLY A 25 -13.67 10.51 -10.51
C GLY A 25 -14.63 9.88 -11.53
N ALA A 26 -14.16 9.50 -12.71
CA ALA A 26 -14.99 8.92 -13.76
C ALA A 26 -15.38 7.48 -13.41
N LEU A 27 -16.69 7.20 -13.46
CA LEU A 27 -17.24 5.89 -13.06
C LEU A 27 -16.83 4.75 -14.01
N LEU A 28 -16.64 5.07 -15.30
CA LEU A 28 -16.25 4.11 -16.33
C LEU A 28 -14.82 3.56 -16.17
N ILE A 29 -14.01 4.15 -15.29
CA ILE A 29 -12.71 3.57 -14.95
C ILE A 29 -12.88 2.32 -14.11
N TRP A 30 -14.03 2.16 -13.44
CA TRP A 30 -14.24 1.09 -12.46
C TRP A 30 -15.06 -0.07 -13.01
N VAL A 31 -16.03 0.23 -13.89
CA VAL A 31 -16.93 -0.75 -14.51
C VAL A 31 -16.44 -1.06 -15.91
N ASP A 32 -15.97 -2.28 -16.10
CA ASP A 32 -15.77 -2.87 -17.42
C ASP A 32 -17.06 -3.62 -17.80
N LYS A 33 -17.63 -3.30 -18.97
CA LYS A 33 -18.87 -3.91 -19.46
C LYS A 33 -18.69 -5.39 -19.82
N ASP A 34 -17.45 -5.79 -20.10
CA ASP A 34 -17.10 -7.17 -20.44
C ASP A 34 -16.59 -7.95 -19.22
N MET A 35 -16.68 -7.36 -18.02
CA MET A 35 -16.29 -8.02 -16.77
C MET A 35 -17.09 -9.30 -16.55
N VAL A 36 -16.38 -10.38 -16.24
CA VAL A 36 -16.99 -11.61 -15.76
C VAL A 36 -17.64 -11.34 -14.40
N TRP A 37 -18.95 -11.10 -14.39
CA TRP A 37 -19.68 -10.75 -13.17
C TRP A 37 -20.09 -11.96 -12.34
N ARG A 38 -20.56 -13.02 -13.02
CA ARG A 38 -20.93 -14.29 -12.39
C ARG A 38 -19.72 -15.20 -12.28
N ALA A 39 -19.61 -15.92 -11.18
CA ALA A 39 -18.54 -16.91 -11.07
C ALA A 39 -18.81 -18.09 -12.02
N PRO A 40 -17.75 -18.65 -12.65
CA PRO A 40 -17.86 -19.90 -13.37
C PRO A 40 -18.25 -21.03 -12.40
N ARG A 41 -18.97 -22.04 -12.91
CA ARG A 41 -19.27 -23.24 -12.12
C ARG A 41 -17.98 -24.03 -11.91
N ASP A 42 -17.60 -24.24 -10.66
CA ASP A 42 -16.36 -24.93 -10.27
C ASP A 42 -16.56 -26.42 -9.95
N GLY A 43 -17.80 -26.93 -10.07
CA GLY A 43 -18.14 -28.34 -9.90
C GLY A 43 -17.98 -28.87 -8.47
N ARG A 44 -17.67 -28.01 -7.49
CA ARG A 44 -17.40 -28.43 -6.11
C ARG A 44 -18.70 -28.71 -5.35
N PRO A 45 -18.73 -29.71 -4.45
CA PRO A 45 -19.87 -29.93 -3.56
C PRO A 45 -20.12 -28.72 -2.66
N GLY A 46 -21.36 -28.24 -2.58
CA GLY A 46 -21.77 -27.12 -1.74
C GLY A 46 -22.58 -26.05 -2.47
N ARG A 47 -22.86 -24.93 -1.78
CA ARG A 47 -23.57 -23.80 -2.40
C ARG A 47 -22.64 -23.14 -3.44
N PRO A 48 -23.02 -23.08 -4.72
CA PRO A 48 -22.16 -22.51 -5.75
C PRO A 48 -21.91 -21.03 -5.50
N VAL A 49 -20.69 -20.60 -5.80
CA VAL A 49 -20.35 -19.18 -5.81
C VAL A 49 -21.15 -18.51 -6.94
N VAL A 50 -21.87 -17.44 -6.62
CA VAL A 50 -22.72 -16.73 -7.60
C VAL A 50 -21.93 -15.61 -8.29
N PHE A 51 -21.05 -14.94 -7.57
CA PHE A 51 -20.32 -13.75 -8.02
C PHE A 51 -18.83 -14.03 -8.14
N SER A 52 -18.21 -13.55 -9.21
CA SER A 52 -16.77 -13.67 -9.42
C SER A 52 -15.98 -12.81 -8.43
N ASP A 53 -14.69 -13.09 -8.26
CA ASP A 53 -13.79 -12.23 -7.47
C ASP A 53 -13.69 -10.81 -8.05
N ALA A 54 -13.79 -10.66 -9.37
CA ALA A 54 -13.80 -9.36 -10.04
C ALA A 54 -15.02 -8.53 -9.61
N ALA A 55 -16.23 -9.13 -9.58
CA ALA A 55 -17.44 -8.47 -9.12
C ALA A 55 -17.34 -8.10 -7.63
N MET A 56 -16.84 -9.01 -6.80
CA MET A 56 -16.63 -8.77 -5.37
C MET A 56 -15.65 -7.62 -5.11
N GLN A 57 -14.50 -7.65 -5.79
CA GLN A 57 -13.49 -6.60 -5.70
C GLN A 57 -14.03 -5.26 -6.21
N PHE A 58 -14.82 -5.24 -7.29
CA PHE A 58 -15.47 -4.03 -7.78
C PHE A 58 -16.41 -3.43 -6.72
N CYS A 59 -17.33 -4.22 -6.16
CA CYS A 59 -18.24 -3.73 -5.12
C CYS A 59 -17.50 -3.20 -3.89
N LEU A 60 -16.46 -3.91 -3.42
CA LEU A 60 -15.67 -3.47 -2.28
C LEU A 60 -14.78 -2.26 -2.61
N SER A 61 -14.40 -2.07 -3.87
CA SER A 61 -13.71 -0.86 -4.35
C SER A 61 -14.64 0.35 -4.27
N ILE A 62 -15.90 0.22 -4.67
CA ILE A 62 -16.93 1.27 -4.50
C ILE A 62 -17.14 1.59 -3.02
N LYS A 63 -17.26 0.56 -2.17
CA LYS A 63 -17.33 0.71 -0.71
C LYS A 63 -16.20 1.58 -0.17
N VAL A 64 -14.95 1.24 -0.52
CA VAL A 64 -13.75 1.93 -0.01
C VAL A 64 -13.62 3.33 -0.59
N LEU A 65 -13.83 3.49 -1.90
CA LEU A 65 -13.68 4.76 -2.61
C LEU A 65 -14.66 5.82 -2.08
N PHE A 66 -15.91 5.43 -1.87
CA PHE A 66 -16.97 6.34 -1.40
C PHE A 66 -17.23 6.26 0.10
N LYS A 67 -16.44 5.47 0.85
CA LYS A 67 -16.54 5.32 2.32
C LYS A 67 -17.93 4.86 2.77
N LEU A 68 -18.54 3.96 2.01
CA LEU A 68 -19.89 3.50 2.25
C LEU A 68 -19.93 2.26 3.17
N PRO A 69 -20.94 2.12 4.03
CA PRO A 69 -21.34 0.83 4.59
C PRO A 69 -21.77 -0.14 3.49
N LEU A 70 -21.72 -1.46 3.79
CA LEU A 70 -22.00 -2.50 2.80
C LEU A 70 -23.41 -2.43 2.20
N ARG A 71 -24.43 -2.07 2.98
CA ARG A 71 -25.81 -1.94 2.48
C ARG A 71 -25.97 -0.78 1.51
N GLN A 72 -25.36 0.37 1.82
CA GLN A 72 -25.34 1.53 0.91
C GLN A 72 -24.52 1.22 -0.35
N THR A 73 -23.43 0.46 -0.21
CA THR A 73 -22.63 -0.03 -1.35
C THR A 73 -23.48 -0.84 -2.31
N ALA A 74 -24.28 -1.80 -1.80
CA ALA A 74 -25.17 -2.60 -2.63
C ALA A 74 -26.19 -1.74 -3.40
N GLY A 75 -26.80 -0.76 -2.72
CA GLY A 75 -27.71 0.20 -3.36
C GLY A 75 -27.03 1.06 -4.44
N MET A 76 -25.84 1.60 -4.16
CA MET A 76 -25.08 2.40 -5.12
C MET A 76 -24.66 1.57 -6.34
N VAL A 77 -24.16 0.36 -6.14
CA VAL A 77 -23.78 -0.54 -7.23
C VAL A 77 -24.99 -0.90 -8.09
N ALA A 78 -26.15 -1.17 -7.49
CA ALA A 78 -27.38 -1.43 -8.25
C ALA A 78 -27.77 -0.25 -9.15
N SER A 79 -27.69 0.98 -8.64
CA SER A 79 -27.94 2.18 -9.42
C SER A 79 -26.92 2.37 -10.55
N LEU A 80 -25.63 2.10 -10.28
CA LEU A 80 -24.57 2.21 -11.29
C LEU A 80 -24.77 1.21 -12.45
N LEU A 81 -25.10 -0.04 -12.14
CA LEU A 81 -25.35 -1.06 -13.15
C LEU A 81 -26.58 -0.73 -14.00
N ARG A 82 -27.66 -0.26 -13.37
CA ARG A 82 -28.87 0.21 -14.06
C ARG A 82 -28.56 1.36 -15.02
N LEU A 83 -27.81 2.36 -14.57
CA LEU A 83 -27.40 3.50 -15.41
C LEU A 83 -26.46 3.09 -16.54
N ALA A 84 -25.68 2.03 -16.35
CA ALA A 84 -24.82 1.45 -17.38
C ALA A 84 -25.56 0.54 -18.38
N GLY A 85 -26.85 0.27 -18.16
CA GLY A 85 -27.65 -0.65 -18.98
C GLY A 85 -27.32 -2.14 -18.74
N LEU A 86 -26.77 -2.47 -17.57
CA LEU A 86 -26.35 -3.82 -17.22
C LEU A 86 -27.36 -4.46 -16.26
N ASP A 87 -27.98 -5.57 -16.66
CA ASP A 87 -28.92 -6.35 -15.83
C ASP A 87 -28.22 -7.38 -14.93
N TRP A 88 -27.11 -6.96 -14.33
CA TRP A 88 -26.32 -7.83 -13.46
C TRP A 88 -26.86 -7.78 -12.02
N PRO A 89 -27.06 -8.94 -11.35
CA PRO A 89 -27.50 -8.94 -9.95
C PRO A 89 -26.43 -8.35 -9.04
N VAL A 90 -26.81 -7.76 -7.91
CA VAL A 90 -25.85 -7.19 -6.96
C VAL A 90 -25.67 -8.10 -5.75
N PRO A 91 -24.44 -8.36 -5.27
CA PRO A 91 -24.22 -9.07 -4.03
C PRO A 91 -24.84 -8.32 -2.84
N ASP A 92 -25.56 -9.04 -1.99
CA ASP A 92 -26.08 -8.47 -0.74
C ASP A 92 -24.95 -8.20 0.28
N PHE A 93 -25.26 -7.45 1.34
CA PHE A 93 -24.25 -7.08 2.34
C PHE A 93 -23.62 -8.31 3.01
N SER A 94 -24.39 -9.39 3.20
CA SER A 94 -23.93 -10.63 3.83
C SER A 94 -22.91 -11.34 2.94
N THR A 95 -23.14 -11.36 1.63
CA THR A 95 -22.23 -11.94 0.63
C THR A 95 -20.98 -11.10 0.51
N LEU A 96 -21.08 -9.77 0.44
CA LEU A 96 -19.94 -8.86 0.48
C LEU A 96 -19.08 -9.09 1.74
N CYS A 97 -19.70 -9.16 2.92
CA CYS A 97 -19.01 -9.34 4.19
C CYS A 97 -18.24 -10.67 4.26
N ARG A 98 -18.87 -11.78 3.87
CA ARG A 98 -18.24 -13.11 3.89
C ARG A 98 -17.12 -13.22 2.86
N ARG A 99 -17.36 -12.76 1.63
CA ARG A 99 -16.38 -12.86 0.55
C ARG A 99 -15.19 -11.92 0.74
N GLN A 100 -15.35 -10.80 1.45
CA GLN A 100 -14.22 -9.93 1.78
C GLN A 100 -13.12 -10.66 2.57
N GLU A 101 -13.47 -11.68 3.35
CA GLU A 101 -12.51 -12.47 4.14
C GLU A 101 -11.60 -13.34 3.25
N THR A 102 -12.17 -13.94 2.21
CA THR A 102 -11.47 -14.91 1.35
C THR A 102 -11.08 -14.36 -0.02
N LEU A 103 -11.39 -13.09 -0.30
CA LEU A 103 -11.12 -12.45 -1.58
C LEU A 103 -9.61 -12.27 -1.80
N ALA A 104 -9.07 -12.94 -2.80
CA ALA A 104 -7.74 -12.68 -3.33
C ALA A 104 -7.76 -11.39 -4.18
N VAL A 105 -7.56 -10.25 -3.51
CA VAL A 105 -7.60 -8.93 -4.17
C VAL A 105 -6.48 -8.82 -5.22
N GLN A 106 -6.87 -8.58 -6.46
CA GLN A 106 -5.97 -8.29 -7.56
C GLN A 106 -5.46 -6.86 -7.45
N ILE A 107 -4.15 -6.70 -7.21
CA ILE A 107 -3.50 -5.39 -7.14
C ILE A 107 -2.75 -5.17 -8.45
N PRO A 108 -3.27 -4.34 -9.37
CA PRO A 108 -2.54 -3.99 -10.57
C PRO A 108 -1.32 -3.16 -10.18
N TYR A 109 -0.19 -3.37 -10.83
CA TYR A 109 1.00 -2.53 -10.71
C TYR A 109 1.71 -2.52 -12.06
N ARG A 110 2.38 -1.42 -12.38
CA ARG A 110 3.24 -1.33 -13.54
C ARG A 110 4.62 -1.91 -13.22
N ARG A 111 5.27 -2.45 -14.24
CA ARG A 111 6.69 -2.81 -14.17
C ARG A 111 7.49 -1.71 -14.83
N ALA A 112 8.51 -1.23 -14.12
CA ALA A 112 9.58 -0.45 -14.73
C ALA A 112 10.59 -1.40 -15.39
N ASP A 113 11.31 -0.89 -16.40
CA ASP A 113 12.39 -1.64 -17.03
C ASP A 113 13.57 -1.78 -16.07
N GLY A 114 14.19 -2.97 -16.04
CA GLY A 114 15.34 -3.27 -15.21
C GLY A 114 15.00 -3.78 -13.80
N PRO A 115 15.96 -3.73 -12.86
CA PRO A 115 15.80 -4.33 -11.55
C PRO A 115 14.87 -3.48 -10.66
N LEU A 116 13.98 -4.16 -9.92
CA LEU A 116 12.97 -3.54 -9.07
C LEU A 116 13.59 -2.80 -7.89
N ASN A 117 13.43 -1.49 -7.85
CA ASN A 117 13.79 -0.68 -6.69
C ASN A 117 12.60 -0.59 -5.73
N LEU A 118 12.83 -0.71 -4.43
CA LEU A 118 11.75 -0.66 -3.43
C LEU A 118 12.05 0.33 -2.33
N LEU A 119 11.07 1.19 -2.05
CA LEU A 119 10.96 1.90 -0.79
C LEU A 119 10.09 1.06 0.13
N VAL A 120 10.48 0.86 1.38
CA VAL A 120 9.73 0.05 2.34
C VAL A 120 9.55 0.83 3.63
N ASP A 121 8.32 0.93 4.07
CA ASP A 121 8.02 1.56 5.35
C ASP A 121 6.78 0.92 5.97
N SER A 122 6.58 1.15 7.25
CA SER A 122 5.41 0.69 7.98
C SER A 122 4.53 1.84 8.45
N THR A 123 3.21 1.65 8.40
CA THR A 123 2.24 2.61 8.92
C THR A 123 1.26 1.93 9.85
N GLU A 124 0.83 2.63 10.89
CA GLU A 124 -0.22 2.15 11.77
C GLU A 124 -1.57 2.69 11.29
N ILE A 125 -2.54 1.79 11.16
CA ILE A 125 -3.94 2.11 10.80
C ILE A 125 -4.84 1.67 11.94
N LYS A 126 -5.77 2.54 12.32
CA LYS A 126 -6.72 2.27 13.40
C LYS A 126 -7.85 1.37 12.89
N PHE A 127 -8.32 0.43 13.70
CA PHE A 127 -9.54 -0.33 13.40
C PHE A 127 -10.53 -0.36 14.57
N LEU A 128 -10.06 -0.23 15.81
CA LEU A 128 -10.92 -0.12 17.00
C LEU A 128 -10.68 1.17 17.77
N GLY A 129 -11.73 1.70 18.39
CA GLY A 129 -11.69 2.78 19.36
C GLY A 129 -12.64 3.92 19.02
N ASP A 130 -13.15 4.60 20.03
CA ASP A 130 -14.26 5.54 19.96
C ASP A 130 -14.04 6.68 18.95
N GLY A 131 -15.16 7.23 18.43
CA GLY A 131 -15.15 8.45 17.64
C GLY A 131 -14.58 9.62 18.46
N GLU A 132 -13.97 10.61 17.82
CA GLU A 132 -13.41 11.76 18.55
C GLU A 132 -14.47 12.50 19.37
N TRP A 133 -15.70 12.59 18.85
CA TRP A 133 -16.82 13.18 19.57
C TRP A 133 -17.18 12.41 20.84
N GLN A 134 -17.28 11.08 20.74
CA GLN A 134 -17.63 10.22 21.88
C GLN A 134 -16.52 10.22 22.93
N ALA A 135 -15.25 10.18 22.51
CA ALA A 135 -14.11 10.31 23.40
C ALA A 135 -14.07 11.68 24.11
N ARG A 136 -14.49 12.76 23.44
CA ARG A 136 -14.59 14.11 24.02
C ARG A 136 -15.78 14.25 24.98
N LYS A 137 -16.91 13.60 24.72
CA LYS A 137 -18.15 13.75 25.49
C LYS A 137 -18.27 12.80 26.68
N HIS A 138 -17.78 11.57 26.54
CA HIS A 138 -18.01 10.50 27.53
C HIS A 138 -16.70 9.88 28.06
N GLY A 139 -15.55 10.47 27.73
CA GLY A 139 -14.25 9.84 27.98
C GLY A 139 -13.98 8.66 27.04
N VAL A 140 -12.77 8.13 27.10
CA VAL A 140 -12.38 6.97 26.29
C VAL A 140 -12.94 5.72 26.97
N GLN A 141 -13.94 5.07 26.37
CA GLN A 141 -14.55 3.85 26.90
C GLN A 141 -13.89 2.58 26.34
N GLY A 142 -13.13 2.69 25.24
CA GLY A 142 -12.39 1.57 24.65
C GLY A 142 -10.95 1.88 24.25
N ARG A 143 -10.03 0.92 24.46
CA ARG A 143 -8.63 1.04 24.02
C ARG A 143 -8.56 1.11 22.50
N ARG A 144 -7.88 2.15 21.98
CA ARG A 144 -7.58 2.26 20.54
C ARG A 144 -6.75 1.06 20.11
N GLN A 145 -7.20 0.31 19.12
CA GLN A 145 -6.43 -0.77 18.53
C GLN A 145 -5.94 -0.35 17.15
N TRP A 146 -4.67 -0.64 16.92
CA TRP A 146 -3.92 -0.28 15.73
C TRP A 146 -3.38 -1.55 15.11
N ARG A 147 -3.26 -1.50 13.80
CA ARG A 147 -2.66 -2.55 13.01
C ARG A 147 -1.52 -1.96 12.22
N LYS A 148 -0.36 -2.60 12.31
CA LYS A 148 0.86 -2.15 11.64
C LYS A 148 0.94 -2.79 10.28
N GLU A 149 0.92 -1.96 9.25
CA GLU A 149 0.91 -2.35 7.84
C GLU A 149 2.26 -2.02 7.22
N HIS A 150 2.86 -3.01 6.56
CA HIS A 150 4.11 -2.87 5.85
C HIS A 150 3.80 -2.69 4.36
N LEU A 151 4.28 -1.60 3.77
CA LEU A 151 4.08 -1.32 2.35
C LEU A 151 5.44 -1.24 1.66
N ALA A 152 5.52 -1.78 0.45
CA ALA A 152 6.63 -1.55 -0.46
C ALA A 152 6.14 -0.76 -1.67
N MET A 153 6.94 0.21 -2.13
CA MET A 153 6.60 1.06 -3.26
C MET A 153 7.76 1.11 -4.23
N ASP A 154 7.48 0.88 -5.50
CA ASP A 154 8.41 1.14 -6.58
C ASP A 154 8.57 2.67 -6.76
N PRO A 155 9.78 3.25 -6.64
CA PRO A 155 9.99 4.68 -6.81
C PRO A 155 9.76 5.16 -8.25
N ASP A 156 9.86 4.31 -9.26
CA ASP A 156 9.76 4.75 -10.66
C ASP A 156 8.29 4.90 -11.05
N THR A 157 7.50 3.87 -10.76
CA THR A 157 6.05 3.89 -11.04
C THR A 157 5.25 4.58 -9.92
N SER A 158 5.78 4.64 -8.70
CA SER A 158 5.06 4.93 -7.46
C SER A 158 3.95 3.93 -7.11
N ASP A 159 3.93 2.77 -7.76
CA ASP A 159 2.95 1.71 -7.47
C ASP A 159 3.38 0.96 -6.22
N ILE A 160 2.39 0.65 -5.37
CA ILE A 160 2.60 -0.08 -4.14
C ILE A 160 2.48 -1.57 -4.45
N ARG A 161 3.47 -2.34 -4.02
CA ARG A 161 3.43 -3.80 -4.03
C ARG A 161 2.87 -4.27 -2.69
N PRO A 162 1.92 -5.22 -2.69
CA PRO A 162 1.53 -5.90 -1.46
C PRO A 162 2.74 -6.70 -0.96
N VAL A 163 3.13 -6.48 0.28
CA VAL A 163 4.11 -7.30 0.99
C VAL A 163 3.41 -7.70 2.28
N GLU A 164 3.15 -8.99 2.47
CA GLU A 164 2.20 -9.44 3.49
C GLU A 164 2.63 -9.08 4.91
N PHE A 165 1.74 -8.31 5.51
CA PHE A 165 1.07 -8.58 6.78
C PHE A 165 1.62 -9.71 7.67
N THR A 166 2.63 -9.41 8.49
CA THR A 166 2.98 -10.30 9.62
C THR A 166 2.52 -9.70 10.95
N PRO A 167 1.78 -10.46 11.79
CA PRO A 167 1.35 -10.01 13.11
C PRO A 167 2.56 -9.83 14.04
N SER A 168 3.16 -8.64 14.05
CA SER A 168 4.11 -8.09 15.04
C SER A 168 5.33 -8.92 15.50
N ARG A 169 5.52 -10.17 15.07
CA ARG A 169 6.57 -11.08 15.59
C ARG A 169 7.39 -11.78 14.51
N ASP A 170 6.86 -11.95 13.30
CA ASP A 170 7.57 -12.67 12.25
C ASP A 170 8.32 -11.72 11.32
N GLY A 171 9.64 -11.90 11.31
CA GLY A 171 10.62 -11.00 10.70
C GLY A 171 10.94 -11.28 9.23
N ASP A 172 10.05 -11.93 8.47
CA ASP A 172 10.28 -12.21 7.04
C ASP A 172 9.43 -11.32 6.14
N ARG A 173 9.82 -10.04 6.13
CA ARG A 173 9.03 -8.94 5.54
C ARG A 173 9.31 -8.70 4.06
N LEU A 174 10.13 -9.52 3.41
CA LEU A 174 10.59 -9.30 2.03
C LEU A 174 10.65 -10.57 1.17
N GLY A 175 10.46 -11.76 1.77
CA GLY A 175 10.51 -13.05 1.08
C GLY A 175 9.35 -13.31 0.09
N GLN A 176 8.44 -12.35 -0.07
CA GLN A 176 7.26 -12.48 -0.93
C GLN A 176 7.34 -11.75 -2.26
N ILE A 177 8.46 -11.06 -2.50
CA ILE A 177 8.76 -10.59 -3.85
C ILE A 177 8.99 -11.84 -4.70
N PRO A 178 8.29 -12.01 -5.83
CA PRO A 178 8.40 -13.22 -6.66
C PRO A 178 9.86 -13.52 -6.97
N ALA A 179 10.27 -14.79 -6.84
CA ALA A 179 11.67 -15.19 -7.03
C ALA A 179 12.26 -14.81 -8.41
N GLY A 180 11.39 -14.61 -9.42
CA GLY A 180 11.78 -14.14 -10.76
C GLY A 180 11.93 -12.63 -10.92
N GLU A 181 11.60 -11.80 -9.92
CA GLU A 181 11.86 -10.35 -9.97
C GLU A 181 13.25 -10.04 -9.42
N GLN A 182 14.14 -9.57 -10.28
CA GLN A 182 15.44 -9.06 -9.87
C GLN A 182 15.23 -7.75 -9.10
N ILE A 183 15.50 -7.73 -7.80
CA ILE A 183 15.46 -6.50 -7.01
C ILE A 183 16.78 -5.73 -7.22
N GLY A 184 16.73 -4.41 -7.37
CA GLY A 184 17.90 -3.54 -7.54
C GLY A 184 18.36 -2.94 -6.21
N THR A 185 17.51 -2.12 -5.60
CA THR A 185 17.77 -1.47 -4.31
C THR A 185 16.56 -1.58 -3.38
N VAL A 186 16.80 -1.60 -2.07
CA VAL A 186 15.72 -1.56 -1.08
C VAL A 186 16.04 -0.52 -0.02
N THR A 187 15.29 0.58 0.01
CA THR A 187 15.42 1.64 1.02
C THR A 187 14.32 1.52 2.07
N ALA A 188 14.70 1.24 3.32
CA ALA A 188 13.75 1.04 4.41
C ALA A 188 13.94 2.00 5.59
N ASP A 189 13.27 1.77 6.73
CA ASP A 189 13.59 2.39 8.03
C ASP A 189 14.55 1.54 8.89
N GLY A 190 15.12 2.13 9.94
CA GLY A 190 16.06 1.44 10.81
C GLY A 190 15.47 0.24 11.56
N ALA A 191 14.14 0.07 11.59
CA ALA A 191 13.51 -1.11 12.17
C ALA A 191 13.81 -2.36 11.31
N TYR A 192 14.09 -2.20 10.02
CA TYR A 192 14.50 -3.27 9.10
C TYR A 192 16.01 -3.60 9.14
N ASP A 193 16.82 -2.96 9.99
CA ASP A 193 18.24 -3.34 10.27
C ASP A 193 18.29 -4.65 11.07
N THR A 194 17.96 -5.77 10.41
CA THR A 194 17.96 -7.12 10.97
C THR A 194 18.65 -8.10 10.03
N ARG A 195 19.28 -9.14 10.59
CA ARG A 195 19.97 -10.17 9.79
C ARG A 195 19.05 -10.80 8.74
N ARG A 196 17.77 -11.01 9.05
CA ARG A 196 16.79 -11.58 8.10
C ARG A 196 16.51 -10.65 6.92
N CYS A 197 16.25 -9.37 7.17
CA CYS A 197 16.05 -8.40 6.10
C CYS A 197 17.30 -8.25 5.22
N HIS A 198 18.49 -8.21 5.83
CA HIS A 198 19.74 -8.18 5.06
C HIS A 198 19.99 -9.49 4.29
N LYS A 199 19.56 -10.65 4.82
CA LYS A 199 19.63 -11.94 4.11
C LYS A 199 18.74 -11.96 2.87
N ALA A 200 17.54 -11.38 2.94
CA ALA A 200 16.63 -11.27 1.80
C ALA A 200 17.14 -10.31 0.70
N ILE A 201 18.08 -9.42 1.05
CA ILE A 201 18.57 -8.34 0.19
C ILE A 201 20.10 -8.47 -0.03
N ILE A 202 20.66 -9.69 0.07
CA ILE A 202 22.12 -9.97 0.12
C ILE A 202 22.95 -9.25 -0.97
N GLU A 203 22.36 -8.94 -2.13
CA GLU A 203 23.06 -8.39 -3.29
C GLU A 203 22.82 -6.88 -3.52
N ARG A 204 22.05 -6.19 -2.68
CA ARG A 204 21.34 -4.97 -3.09
C ARG A 204 21.54 -3.81 -2.11
N GLN A 205 21.96 -2.68 -2.66
CA GLN A 205 22.41 -1.53 -1.89
C GLN A 205 21.24 -0.77 -1.22
N ALA A 206 21.49 -0.37 0.03
CA ALA A 206 20.82 0.65 0.86
C ALA A 206 19.74 0.26 1.90
N ILE A 207 20.08 -0.59 2.89
CA ILE A 207 19.30 -0.69 4.15
C ILE A 207 19.82 0.32 5.18
N PRO A 208 18.96 1.08 5.88
CA PRO A 208 19.36 2.03 6.91
C PRO A 208 19.96 1.37 8.14
N ILE A 209 20.95 2.05 8.69
CA ILE A 209 21.60 1.64 9.92
C ILE A 209 20.94 2.34 11.11
N ARG A 210 20.69 1.57 12.18
CA ARG A 210 20.25 2.13 13.46
C ARG A 210 21.32 3.07 14.02
N LYS A 211 20.88 4.17 14.65
CA LYS A 211 21.77 5.20 15.22
C LYS A 211 22.87 4.61 16.12
N ASN A 212 22.56 3.54 16.86
CA ASN A 212 23.47 2.86 17.80
C ASN A 212 23.85 1.45 17.32
N GLY A 213 23.88 1.22 16.00
CA GLY A 213 24.25 -0.08 15.43
C GLY A 213 25.67 -0.49 15.85
N ARG A 214 25.81 -1.71 16.37
CA ARG A 214 27.09 -2.39 16.62
C ARG A 214 27.42 -3.29 15.44
N LEU A 215 28.70 -3.52 15.17
CA LEU A 215 29.14 -4.46 14.15
C LEU A 215 28.53 -5.85 14.43
N TRP A 216 28.08 -6.51 13.38
CA TRP A 216 27.73 -7.93 13.45
C TRP A 216 29.00 -8.76 13.31
N LYS A 217 28.97 -10.02 13.79
CA LYS A 217 29.98 -11.01 13.41
C LYS A 217 30.00 -11.13 11.89
N ASP A 218 31.18 -11.07 11.27
CA ASP A 218 31.38 -11.18 9.82
C ASP A 218 31.24 -12.64 9.35
N ASP A 219 30.07 -13.23 9.57
CA ASP A 219 29.76 -14.64 9.28
C ASP A 219 29.00 -14.86 7.96
N CYS A 220 28.52 -13.79 7.31
CA CYS A 220 27.85 -13.86 6.02
C CYS A 220 28.00 -12.57 5.20
N GLY A 221 27.73 -12.66 3.88
CA GLY A 221 27.78 -11.51 2.96
C GLY A 221 26.92 -10.32 3.41
N ALA A 222 25.70 -10.61 3.87
CA ALA A 222 24.79 -9.64 4.46
C ALA A 222 25.39 -8.86 5.65
N ALA A 223 26.12 -9.56 6.54
CA ALA A 223 26.76 -8.93 7.69
C ALA A 223 27.93 -8.03 7.29
N ARG A 224 28.76 -8.48 6.33
CA ARG A 224 29.88 -7.71 5.79
C ARG A 224 29.41 -6.40 5.14
N ALA A 225 28.45 -6.48 4.21
CA ALA A 225 27.90 -5.30 3.53
C ALA A 225 27.25 -4.29 4.51
N ARG A 226 26.53 -4.80 5.52
CA ARG A 226 25.94 -3.97 6.58
C ARG A 226 27.01 -3.30 7.45
N ASN A 227 28.07 -4.03 7.79
CA ASN A 227 29.19 -3.52 8.58
C ASN A 227 29.99 -2.45 7.82
N GLU A 228 30.20 -2.62 6.51
CA GLU A 228 30.80 -1.60 5.65
C GLU A 228 29.96 -0.33 5.61
N THR A 229 28.65 -0.46 5.45
CA THR A 229 27.74 0.69 5.48
C THR A 229 27.82 1.40 6.85
N LEU A 230 27.93 0.65 7.96
CA LEU A 230 28.09 1.20 9.32
C LEU A 230 29.42 1.95 9.48
N ARG A 231 30.52 1.39 8.95
CA ARG A 231 31.84 2.07 8.92
C ARG A 231 31.77 3.36 8.11
N ALA A 232 31.20 3.32 6.90
CA ALA A 232 31.03 4.49 6.04
C ALA A 232 30.18 5.58 6.72
N THR A 233 29.08 5.20 7.37
CA THR A 233 28.21 6.15 8.09
C THR A 233 28.92 6.81 9.28
N ARG A 234 29.77 6.06 9.99
CA ARG A 234 30.58 6.59 11.11
C ARG A 234 31.70 7.52 10.62
N TYR A 235 32.35 7.17 9.52
CA TYR A 235 33.47 7.91 8.97
C TYR A 235 33.03 9.22 8.29
N TYR A 236 32.08 9.14 7.34
CA TYR A 236 31.64 10.32 6.57
C TYR A 236 30.52 11.12 7.25
N GLY A 237 29.93 10.57 8.31
CA GLY A 237 28.78 11.14 9.00
C GLY A 237 27.44 10.84 8.32
N ARG A 238 26.39 10.74 9.15
CA ARG A 238 25.06 10.30 8.71
C ARG A 238 24.38 11.24 7.71
N ALA A 239 24.63 12.54 7.81
CA ALA A 239 24.05 13.53 6.91
C ALA A 239 24.60 13.39 5.48
N PHE A 240 25.92 13.20 5.37
CA PHE A 240 26.58 12.91 4.09
C PHE A 240 26.10 11.58 3.52
N TRP A 241 26.11 10.52 4.33
CA TRP A 241 25.66 9.19 3.91
C TRP A 241 24.24 9.22 3.33
N LYS A 242 23.29 9.88 4.01
CA LYS A 242 21.90 10.02 3.51
C LYS A 242 21.79 10.73 2.16
N ARG A 243 22.69 11.68 1.88
CA ARG A 243 22.73 12.40 0.61
C ARG A 243 23.34 11.52 -0.48
N TRP A 244 24.47 10.86 -0.16
CA TRP A 244 25.19 9.99 -1.08
C TRP A 244 24.34 8.78 -1.53
N THR A 245 23.58 8.17 -0.62
CA THR A 245 22.74 7.00 -0.92
C THR A 245 21.34 7.34 -1.44
N GLY A 246 20.99 8.63 -1.55
CA GLY A 246 19.63 9.03 -1.94
C GLY A 246 18.55 8.64 -0.93
N TYR A 247 18.90 8.39 0.34
CA TYR A 247 17.98 7.90 1.39
C TYR A 247 16.69 8.74 1.54
N HIS A 248 16.75 10.03 1.21
CA HIS A 248 15.60 10.94 1.29
C HIS A 248 14.44 10.55 0.36
N THR A 249 14.68 9.75 -0.67
CA THR A 249 13.64 9.18 -1.56
C THR A 249 12.59 8.39 -0.78
N ARG A 250 12.96 7.81 0.38
CA ARG A 250 12.03 7.12 1.30
C ARG A 250 10.82 7.97 1.71
N SER A 251 10.96 9.29 1.80
CA SER A 251 9.83 10.18 2.12
C SER A 251 8.65 10.05 1.14
N ARG A 252 8.88 9.53 -0.08
CA ARG A 252 7.82 9.26 -1.06
C ARG A 252 6.87 8.16 -0.61
N ILE A 253 7.34 7.08 0.03
CA ILE A 253 6.42 6.05 0.53
C ILE A 253 5.61 6.55 1.74
N GLU A 254 6.19 7.39 2.59
CA GLU A 254 5.47 8.07 3.68
C GLU A 254 4.31 8.93 3.13
N ALA A 255 4.56 9.65 2.02
CA ALA A 255 3.51 10.40 1.34
C ALA A 255 2.40 9.48 0.78
N ARG A 256 2.75 8.29 0.30
CA ARG A 256 1.75 7.29 -0.15
C ARG A 256 0.93 6.72 1.00
N MET A 257 1.51 6.51 2.16
CA MET A 257 0.74 6.10 3.34
C MET A 257 -0.33 7.13 3.73
N ARG A 258 -0.05 8.43 3.53
CA ARG A 258 -1.07 9.47 3.71
C ARG A 258 -2.23 9.31 2.73
N CYS A 259 -1.95 9.03 1.45
CA CYS A 259 -2.98 8.73 0.44
C CYS A 259 -3.78 7.47 0.79
N LEU A 260 -3.14 6.43 1.33
CA LEU A 260 -3.85 5.23 1.78
C LEU A 260 -4.85 5.55 2.92
N LYS A 261 -4.49 6.49 3.80
CA LYS A 261 -5.37 6.99 4.88
C LYS A 261 -6.44 7.96 4.38
N SER A 262 -6.34 8.54 3.18
CA SER A 262 -7.41 9.41 2.65
C SER A 262 -8.68 8.65 2.28
N PHE A 263 -8.59 7.34 2.01
CA PHE A 263 -9.75 6.46 1.89
C PHE A 263 -10.48 6.21 3.22
N GLY A 264 -9.91 6.68 4.34
CA GLY A 264 -10.50 6.60 5.67
C GLY A 264 -9.41 6.38 6.70
N GLU A 265 -9.45 7.13 7.79
CA GLU A 265 -8.46 6.99 8.87
C GLU A 265 -8.52 5.64 9.59
N ARG A 266 -9.65 4.94 9.44
CA ARG A 266 -9.93 3.66 10.08
C ARG A 266 -10.23 2.59 9.06
N ILE A 267 -9.91 1.34 9.38
CA ILE A 267 -10.42 0.17 8.69
C ILE A 267 -11.79 -0.17 9.28
N MET A 268 -12.78 -0.44 8.44
CA MET A 268 -14.14 -0.74 8.91
C MET A 268 -14.29 -2.17 9.41
N ALA A 269 -13.54 -3.11 8.82
CA ALA A 269 -13.54 -4.51 9.22
C ALA A 269 -12.90 -4.72 10.60
N ARG A 270 -13.47 -5.62 11.40
CA ARG A 270 -12.93 -6.02 12.72
C ARG A 270 -12.08 -7.28 12.65
N ASP A 271 -12.37 -8.13 11.69
CA ASP A 271 -11.71 -9.40 11.46
C ASP A 271 -10.38 -9.23 10.70
N PRO A 272 -9.31 -9.96 11.06
CA PRO A 272 -8.00 -9.72 10.49
C PRO A 272 -7.90 -9.90 8.97
N ASP A 273 -8.55 -10.91 8.40
CA ASP A 273 -8.43 -11.20 6.97
C ASP A 273 -9.23 -10.20 6.16
N ARG A 274 -10.42 -9.83 6.65
CA ARG A 274 -11.21 -8.73 6.06
C ARG A 274 -10.49 -7.39 6.13
N GLN A 275 -9.69 -7.13 7.17
CA GLN A 275 -8.86 -5.93 7.26
C GLN A 275 -7.77 -5.94 6.19
N THR A 276 -7.09 -7.07 5.99
CA THR A 276 -6.11 -7.26 4.91
C THR A 276 -6.73 -6.94 3.55
N ALA A 277 -7.89 -7.53 3.25
CA ALA A 277 -8.59 -7.28 1.99
C ALA A 277 -8.95 -5.79 1.81
N GLU A 278 -9.41 -5.11 2.87
CA GLU A 278 -9.72 -3.67 2.78
C GLU A 278 -8.47 -2.83 2.47
N ILE A 279 -7.32 -3.15 3.05
CA ILE A 279 -6.05 -2.48 2.74
C ILE A 279 -5.61 -2.78 1.31
N HIS A 280 -5.68 -4.03 0.88
CA HIS A 280 -5.35 -4.42 -0.49
C HIS A 280 -6.23 -3.72 -1.51
N ILE A 281 -7.52 -3.52 -1.23
CA ILE A 281 -8.43 -2.74 -2.08
C ILE A 281 -7.97 -1.27 -2.15
N ARG A 282 -7.60 -0.65 -1.02
CA ARG A 282 -7.05 0.72 -1.03
C ARG A 282 -5.79 0.80 -1.88
N VAL A 283 -4.89 -0.17 -1.77
CA VAL A 283 -3.68 -0.27 -2.58
C VAL A 283 -4.02 -0.41 -4.07
N ALA A 284 -4.94 -1.31 -4.43
CA ALA A 284 -5.40 -1.48 -5.81
C ALA A 284 -5.98 -0.18 -6.39
N LEU A 285 -6.78 0.56 -5.61
CA LEU A 285 -7.28 1.89 -5.99
C LEU A 285 -6.15 2.89 -6.22
N MET A 286 -5.16 2.94 -5.33
CA MET A 286 -4.00 3.82 -5.47
C MET A 286 -3.18 3.54 -6.72
N ASN A 287 -2.89 2.27 -7.00
CA ASN A 287 -2.12 1.90 -8.18
C ASN A 287 -2.89 2.21 -9.46
N ARG A 288 -4.22 1.97 -9.47
CA ARG A 288 -5.06 2.38 -10.60
C ARG A 288 -5.02 3.90 -10.81
N PHE A 289 -5.03 4.68 -9.73
CA PHE A 289 -4.88 6.14 -9.81
C PHE A 289 -3.53 6.60 -10.33
N ASN A 290 -2.46 5.88 -10.00
CA ASN A 290 -1.13 6.17 -10.53
C ASN A 290 -1.03 5.84 -12.02
N ALA A 291 -1.63 4.73 -12.46
CA ALA A 291 -1.67 4.33 -13.87
C ALA A 291 -2.37 5.37 -14.76
N LEU A 292 -3.34 6.12 -14.22
CA LEU A 292 -3.97 7.24 -14.92
C LEU A 292 -3.05 8.46 -15.09
N GLY A 293 -2.07 8.62 -14.20
CA GLY A 293 -1.10 9.71 -14.21
C GLY A 293 -0.67 10.14 -12.82
N THR A 294 0.56 10.65 -12.74
CA THR A 294 1.22 11.11 -11.50
C THR A 294 1.87 12.46 -11.74
N ALA A 295 1.98 13.26 -10.67
CA ALA A 295 2.68 14.54 -10.75
C ALA A 295 4.19 14.34 -10.92
N GLU A 296 4.78 15.04 -11.88
CA GLU A 296 6.23 15.20 -12.01
C GLU A 296 6.64 16.45 -11.24
N ILE A 297 7.32 16.25 -10.11
CA ILE A 297 7.68 17.33 -9.20
C ILE A 297 9.18 17.55 -9.27
N VAL A 298 9.58 18.77 -9.62
CA VAL A 298 10.97 19.20 -9.59
C VAL A 298 11.19 20.23 -8.49
N ARG A 299 12.35 20.20 -7.86
CA ARG A 299 12.78 21.25 -6.94
C ARG A 299 13.04 22.52 -7.75
N GLY A 300 12.41 23.62 -7.37
CA GLY A 300 12.68 24.94 -7.94
C GLY A 300 14.11 25.37 -7.61
N ALA A 301 14.72 26.09 -8.56
CA ALA A 301 15.99 26.78 -8.36
C ALA A 301 15.90 27.77 -7.20
#